data_AF-A0AAN9E8I5-F1
#
_entry.id   AF-A0AAN9E8I5-F1
#
_cell.length_a   1.000
_cell.length_b   1.000
_cell.length_c   1.000
_cell.angle_alpha   90.00
_cell.angle_beta   90.00
_cell.angle_gamma   90.00
#
_symmetry.space_group_name_H-M   'P 1'
#
loop_
_entity.id
_entity.type
_entity.pdbx_description
1 polymer ?
#
loop_
_entity_poly.entity_id
_entity_poly.type
_entity_poly.pdbx_seq_one_letter_code
_entity_poly.pdbx_strand_id
1 'polypeptide(L)'
;MDLTTVTVALASKSYDKLADICDNLMLQVAAEGISYQEEWPYSIHLLSHFYVNDITSARFLWKSIPSSIKESQPEVTAVWKIGQQLWLRDYAGVHEAIRGFDWSQDLQGLVAAFSELYTRKMFQLLLSAYSTISIQDTALFLGMNEEDATNYVLQQGWTVDHASQMLTVKKQPIVTEQKLDPSKLQRLTEYVFHLEH
;
A
#
# COMPACT_ATOMS: atom_id res chain seq x y z
N MET A 1 -12.79 -25.93 1.84
CA MET A 1 -12.17 -25.10 0.80
C MET A 1 -10.65 -25.29 0.84
N ASP A 2 -9.95 -25.33 -0.31
CA ASP A 2 -8.49 -25.44 -0.34
C ASP A 2 -7.81 -24.05 -0.32
N LEU A 3 -7.11 -23.74 0.78
CA LEU A 3 -6.36 -22.49 0.97
C LEU A 3 -4.84 -22.66 0.79
N THR A 4 -4.39 -23.81 0.30
CA THR A 4 -2.95 -24.11 0.17
C THR A 4 -2.21 -23.06 -0.64
N THR A 5 -2.79 -22.59 -1.75
CA THR A 5 -2.20 -21.54 -2.60
C THR A 5 -1.96 -20.23 -1.84
N VAL A 6 -2.89 -19.83 -0.97
CA VAL A 6 -2.76 -18.64 -0.12
C VAL A 6 -1.66 -18.85 0.92
N THR A 7 -1.63 -20.01 1.59
CA THR A 7 -0.60 -20.32 2.59
C THR A 7 0.80 -20.39 1.99
N VAL A 8 0.93 -20.93 0.78
CA VAL A 8 2.20 -20.99 0.03
C VAL A 8 2.66 -19.57 -0.33
N ALA A 9 1.75 -18.71 -0.81
CA ALA A 9 2.09 -17.33 -1.14
C ALA A 9 2.48 -16.49 0.10
N LEU A 10 1.85 -16.74 1.25
CA LEU A 10 2.25 -16.15 2.54
C LEU A 10 3.64 -16.62 2.96
N ALA A 11 3.91 -17.92 2.86
CA ALA A 11 5.21 -18.50 3.21
C ALA A 11 6.34 -18.02 2.27
N SER A 12 6.05 -17.84 0.97
CA SER A 12 7.00 -17.32 -0.01
C SER A 12 7.14 -15.80 0.00
N LYS A 13 6.39 -15.10 0.88
CA LYS A 13 6.33 -13.62 0.96
C LYS A 13 5.98 -12.95 -0.37
N SER A 14 5.23 -13.63 -1.24
CA SER A 14 4.80 -13.11 -2.55
C SER A 14 3.49 -12.33 -2.40
N TYR A 15 3.53 -11.28 -1.56
CA TYR A 15 2.37 -10.51 -1.13
C TYR A 15 1.71 -9.71 -2.27
N ASP A 16 2.47 -9.38 -3.32
CA ASP A 16 1.99 -8.70 -4.53
C ASP A 16 0.93 -9.50 -5.29
N LYS A 17 0.96 -10.84 -5.20
CA LYS A 17 0.04 -11.73 -5.91
C LYS A 17 -1.14 -12.19 -5.06
N LEU A 18 -1.12 -11.90 -3.76
CA LEU A 18 -2.13 -12.44 -2.85
C LEU A 18 -3.54 -11.96 -3.16
N ALA A 19 -3.71 -10.71 -3.62
CA ALA A 19 -5.02 -10.17 -4.00
C ALA A 19 -5.60 -10.99 -5.16
N ASP A 20 -4.85 -11.11 -6.26
CA ASP A 20 -5.27 -11.88 -7.45
C ASP A 20 -5.55 -13.36 -7.12
N ILE A 21 -4.72 -13.99 -6.28
CA ILE A 21 -4.93 -15.38 -5.87
C ILE A 21 -6.24 -15.51 -5.09
N CYS A 22 -6.51 -14.61 -4.15
CA CYS A 22 -7.73 -14.63 -3.36
C CYS A 22 -8.98 -14.37 -4.21
N ASP A 23 -8.93 -13.40 -5.13
CA ASP A 23 -10.05 -13.10 -6.04
C ASP A 23 -10.37 -14.30 -6.94
N ASN A 24 -9.35 -14.90 -7.57
CA ASN A 24 -9.53 -16.06 -8.43
C ASN A 24 -10.08 -17.27 -7.66
N LEU A 25 -9.56 -17.53 -6.46
CA LEU A 25 -10.06 -18.61 -5.62
C LEU A 25 -11.53 -18.35 -5.19
N MET A 26 -11.88 -17.11 -4.87
CA MET A 26 -13.25 -16.75 -4.48
C MET A 26 -14.23 -17.00 -5.64
N LEU A 27 -13.84 -16.63 -6.86
CA LEU A 27 -14.63 -16.89 -8.06
C LEU A 27 -14.79 -18.40 -8.33
N GLN A 28 -13.71 -19.18 -8.19
CA GLN A 28 -13.75 -20.63 -8.39
C GLN A 28 -14.69 -21.31 -7.39
N VAL A 29 -14.52 -21.01 -6.11
CA VAL A 29 -15.32 -21.61 -5.03
C VAL A 29 -16.80 -21.23 -5.16
N ALA A 30 -17.08 -19.99 -5.59
CA ALA A 30 -18.45 -19.56 -5.91
C ALA A 30 -19.03 -20.29 -7.13
N ALA A 31 -18.26 -20.53 -8.18
CA ALA A 31 -18.69 -21.26 -9.38
C ALA A 31 -18.98 -22.74 -9.09
N GLU A 32 -18.22 -23.35 -8.18
CA GLU A 32 -18.41 -24.73 -7.73
C GLU A 32 -19.58 -24.88 -6.73
N GLY A 33 -20.16 -23.77 -6.26
CA GLY A 33 -21.28 -23.76 -5.31
C GLY A 33 -20.88 -24.18 -3.89
N ILE A 34 -19.59 -24.14 -3.57
CA ILE A 34 -19.07 -24.46 -2.23
C ILE A 34 -19.41 -23.28 -1.30
N SER A 35 -19.95 -23.55 -0.11
CA SER A 35 -20.12 -22.50 0.90
C SER A 35 -18.75 -22.15 1.51
N TYR A 36 -18.40 -20.87 1.47
CA TYR A 36 -17.10 -20.37 1.92
C TYR A 36 -17.20 -19.16 2.84
N GLN A 37 -18.40 -18.61 3.06
CA GLN A 37 -18.54 -17.31 3.71
C GLN A 37 -18.07 -17.28 5.18
N GLU A 38 -18.07 -18.42 5.87
CA GLU A 38 -17.62 -18.48 7.27
C GLU A 38 -16.13 -18.79 7.41
N GLU A 39 -15.56 -19.53 6.46
CA GLU A 39 -14.16 -20.03 6.49
C GLU A 39 -13.19 -19.16 5.68
N TRP A 40 -13.67 -18.12 4.98
CA TRP A 40 -12.84 -17.31 4.11
C TRP A 40 -11.85 -16.43 4.90
N PRO A 41 -10.56 -16.36 4.49
CA PRO A 41 -9.56 -15.52 5.15
C PRO A 41 -9.72 -14.03 4.78
N TYR A 42 -10.79 -13.40 5.26
CA TYR A 42 -11.14 -12.01 4.93
C TYR A 42 -10.06 -11.00 5.34
N SER A 43 -9.40 -11.19 6.48
CA SER A 43 -8.32 -10.30 6.93
C SER A 43 -7.17 -10.25 5.92
N ILE A 44 -6.73 -11.43 5.45
CA ILE A 44 -5.65 -11.57 4.46
C ILE A 44 -6.08 -10.96 3.14
N HIS A 45 -7.31 -11.25 2.70
CA HIS A 45 -7.82 -10.77 1.42
C HIS A 45 -7.99 -9.23 1.39
N LEU A 46 -8.49 -8.62 2.48
CA LEU A 46 -8.57 -7.16 2.55
C LEU A 46 -7.19 -6.50 2.58
N LEU A 47 -6.27 -7.05 3.37
CA LEU A 47 -4.93 -6.48 3.51
C LEU A 47 -4.10 -6.63 2.23
N SER A 48 -4.28 -7.73 1.48
CA SER A 48 -3.62 -7.92 0.18
C SER A 48 -4.09 -6.88 -0.85
N HIS A 49 -5.37 -6.52 -0.88
CA HIS A 49 -5.87 -5.42 -1.71
C HIS A 49 -5.23 -4.08 -1.34
N PHE A 50 -5.06 -3.79 -0.04
CA PHE A 50 -4.35 -2.58 0.39
C PHE A 50 -2.87 -2.59 0.01
N TYR A 51 -2.22 -3.76 0.05
CA TYR A 51 -0.83 -3.93 -0.36
C TYR A 51 -0.61 -3.53 -1.83
N VAL A 52 -1.52 -3.96 -2.72
CA VAL A 52 -1.49 -3.62 -4.16
C VAL A 52 -2.05 -2.21 -4.45
N ASN A 53 -2.49 -1.48 -3.42
CA ASN A 53 -3.11 -0.15 -3.53
C ASN A 53 -4.47 -0.15 -4.26
N ASP A 54 -5.20 -1.27 -4.22
CA ASP A 54 -6.57 -1.36 -4.73
C ASP A 54 -7.58 -1.23 -3.59
N ILE A 55 -7.74 0.00 -3.11
CA ILE A 55 -8.71 0.33 -2.04
C ILE A 55 -10.15 0.15 -2.53
N THR A 56 -10.39 0.21 -3.84
CA THR A 56 -11.73 0.11 -4.42
C THR A 56 -12.25 -1.31 -4.32
N SER A 57 -11.44 -2.29 -4.74
CA SER A 57 -11.78 -3.71 -4.63
C SER A 57 -11.93 -4.15 -3.17
N ALA A 58 -11.04 -3.69 -2.27
CA ALA A 58 -11.20 -3.91 -0.83
C ALA A 58 -12.54 -3.39 -0.29
N ARG A 59 -13.01 -2.23 -0.75
CA ARG A 59 -14.31 -1.67 -0.34
C ARG A 59 -15.49 -2.51 -0.84
N PHE A 60 -15.41 -3.04 -2.04
CA PHE A 60 -16.44 -3.95 -2.56
C PHE A 60 -16.47 -5.26 -1.77
N LEU A 61 -15.30 -5.83 -1.47
CA LEU A 61 -15.17 -6.99 -0.60
C LEU A 61 -15.76 -6.70 0.79
N TRP A 62 -15.43 -5.59 1.43
CA TRP A 62 -16.00 -5.23 2.74
C TRP A 62 -17.53 -5.20 2.75
N LYS A 63 -18.15 -4.74 1.65
CA LYS A 63 -19.61 -4.70 1.54
C LYS A 63 -20.23 -6.08 1.40
N SER A 64 -19.53 -7.05 0.80
CA SER A 64 -20.04 -8.42 0.63
C SER A 64 -19.87 -9.29 1.88
N ILE A 65 -18.95 -8.93 2.79
CA ILE A 65 -18.73 -9.67 4.04
C ILE A 65 -20.00 -9.65 4.92
N PRO A 66 -20.51 -10.81 5.37
CA PRO A 66 -21.65 -10.90 6.29
C PRO A 66 -21.42 -10.16 7.61
N SER A 67 -22.47 -9.57 8.17
CA SER A 67 -22.39 -8.85 9.47
C SER A 67 -21.93 -9.75 10.62
N SER A 68 -22.33 -11.03 10.61
CA SER A 68 -21.90 -12.03 11.58
C SER A 68 -20.38 -12.19 11.64
N ILE A 69 -19.68 -12.10 10.50
CA ILE A 69 -18.22 -12.20 10.43
C ILE A 69 -17.57 -10.92 10.95
N LYS A 70 -18.13 -9.75 10.64
CA LYS A 70 -17.63 -8.46 11.15
C LYS A 70 -17.72 -8.37 12.67
N GLU A 71 -18.75 -8.96 13.26
CA GLU A 71 -18.97 -8.99 14.71
C GLU A 71 -18.13 -10.07 15.41
N SER A 72 -17.96 -11.23 14.79
CA SER A 72 -17.21 -12.35 15.37
C SER A 72 -15.69 -12.25 15.20
N GLN A 73 -15.21 -11.60 14.12
CA GLN A 73 -13.79 -11.50 13.79
C GLN A 73 -13.29 -10.05 13.94
N PRO A 74 -12.71 -9.68 15.10
CA PRO A 74 -12.22 -8.32 15.31
C PRO A 74 -11.03 -7.96 14.40
N GLU A 75 -10.25 -8.95 13.95
CA GLU A 75 -9.13 -8.76 13.03
C GLU A 75 -9.59 -8.21 11.68
N VAL A 76 -10.71 -8.69 11.14
CA VAL A 76 -11.31 -8.20 9.89
C VAL A 76 -11.70 -6.73 10.00
N THR A 77 -12.29 -6.35 11.14
CA THR A 77 -12.65 -4.95 11.43
C THR A 77 -11.42 -4.07 11.65
N ALA A 78 -10.35 -4.61 12.24
CA ALA A 78 -9.09 -3.89 12.40
C ALA A 78 -8.39 -3.64 11.07
N VAL A 79 -8.36 -4.62 10.16
CA VAL A 79 -7.86 -4.43 8.79
C VAL A 79 -8.69 -3.36 8.08
N TRP A 80 -10.02 -3.39 8.21
CA TRP A 80 -10.86 -2.36 7.60
C TRP A 80 -10.60 -0.96 8.12
N LYS A 81 -10.28 -0.79 9.42
CA LYS A 81 -9.86 0.51 9.96
C LYS A 81 -8.64 1.08 9.24
N ILE A 82 -7.65 0.25 8.89
CA ILE A 82 -6.51 0.69 8.07
C ILE A 82 -7.02 1.22 6.72
N GLY A 83 -7.92 0.49 6.07
CA GLY A 83 -8.58 0.91 4.83
C GLY A 83 -9.31 2.26 4.93
N GLN A 84 -9.98 2.52 6.06
CA GLN A 84 -10.65 3.80 6.31
C GLN A 84 -9.64 4.95 6.38
N GLN A 85 -8.52 4.78 7.06
CA GLN A 85 -7.48 5.81 7.16
C GLN A 85 -6.80 6.05 5.81
N LEU A 86 -6.55 4.98 5.04
CA LEU A 86 -6.06 5.10 3.66
C LEU A 86 -7.01 5.90 2.77
N TRP A 87 -8.32 5.69 2.91
CA TRP A 87 -9.34 6.43 2.14
C TRP A 87 -9.41 7.91 2.53
N LEU A 88 -9.34 8.21 3.83
CA LEU A 88 -9.35 9.58 4.35
C LEU A 88 -8.01 10.31 4.12
N ARG A 89 -6.97 9.59 3.69
CA ARG A 89 -5.59 10.09 3.56
C ARG A 89 -5.02 10.57 4.89
N ASP A 90 -5.45 9.94 5.98
CA ASP A 90 -4.85 10.17 7.29
C ASP A 90 -3.59 9.31 7.42
N TYR A 91 -2.44 9.92 7.13
CA TYR A 91 -1.15 9.23 7.09
C TYR A 91 -0.71 8.71 8.46
N ALA A 92 -0.92 9.52 9.51
CA ALA A 92 -0.60 9.12 10.88
C ALA A 92 -1.58 8.03 11.36
N GLY A 93 -2.87 8.20 11.06
CA GLY A 93 -3.92 7.24 11.41
C GLY A 93 -3.68 5.85 10.82
N VAL A 94 -3.08 5.73 9.63
CA VAL A 94 -2.70 4.42 9.06
C VAL A 94 -1.69 3.70 9.96
N HIS A 95 -0.63 4.39 10.38
CA HIS A 95 0.40 3.81 11.25
C HIS A 95 -0.14 3.45 12.63
N GLU A 96 -1.02 4.30 13.18
CA GLU A 96 -1.73 4.02 14.43
C GLU A 96 -2.65 2.81 14.32
N ALA A 97 -3.42 2.69 13.23
CA ALA A 97 -4.31 1.56 13.00
C ALA A 97 -3.53 0.24 12.86
N ILE A 98 -2.34 0.26 12.24
CA ILE A 98 -1.44 -0.89 12.13
C ILE A 98 -0.93 -1.32 13.51
N ARG A 99 -0.52 -0.37 14.36
CA ARG A 99 0.03 -0.67 15.70
C ARG A 99 -1.04 -0.95 16.76
N GLY A 100 -2.26 -0.48 16.56
CA GLY A 100 -3.34 -0.53 17.53
C GLY A 100 -4.05 -1.88 17.67
N PHE A 101 -3.59 -2.92 16.95
CA PHE A 101 -4.20 -4.25 16.98
C PHE A 101 -3.13 -5.34 17.08
N ASP A 102 -3.41 -6.37 17.88
CA ASP A 102 -2.56 -7.56 18.01
C ASP A 102 -2.89 -8.58 16.93
N TRP A 103 -2.07 -8.58 15.86
CA TRP A 103 -2.28 -9.44 14.69
C TRP A 103 -1.96 -10.90 14.95
N SER A 104 -2.70 -11.80 14.31
CA SER A 104 -2.39 -13.23 14.30
C SER A 104 -1.02 -13.52 13.65
N GLN A 105 -0.41 -14.66 13.97
CA GLN A 105 0.90 -15.04 13.43
C GLN A 105 0.92 -15.09 11.89
N ASP A 106 -0.20 -15.53 11.29
CA ASP A 106 -0.33 -15.64 9.84
C ASP A 106 -0.37 -14.27 9.15
N LEU A 107 -0.98 -13.27 9.80
CA LEU A 107 -1.13 -11.92 9.25
C LEU A 107 0.04 -11.00 9.62
N GLN A 108 0.76 -11.28 10.71
CA GLN A 108 1.86 -10.46 11.22
C GLN A 108 2.94 -10.19 10.16
N GLY A 109 3.29 -11.23 9.37
CA GLY A 109 4.25 -11.09 8.27
C GLY A 109 3.77 -10.13 7.16
N LEU A 110 2.50 -10.25 6.78
CA LEU A 110 1.88 -9.40 5.75
C LEU A 110 1.71 -7.96 6.23
N VAL A 111 1.30 -7.76 7.50
CA VAL A 111 1.16 -6.42 8.10
C VAL A 111 2.51 -5.73 8.19
N ALA A 112 3.56 -6.43 8.62
CA ALA A 112 4.90 -5.85 8.69
C ALA A 112 5.39 -5.42 7.30
N ALA A 113 5.19 -6.27 6.28
CA ALA A 113 5.53 -5.94 4.90
C ALA A 113 4.71 -4.76 4.35
N PHE A 114 3.42 -4.70 4.67
CA PHE A 114 2.57 -3.55 4.32
C PHE A 114 3.06 -2.26 4.99
N SER A 115 3.38 -2.29 6.28
CA SER A 115 3.90 -1.15 7.03
C SER A 115 5.19 -0.61 6.42
N GLU A 116 6.12 -1.50 6.04
CA GLU A 116 7.37 -1.11 5.39
C GLU A 116 7.12 -0.51 4.00
N LEU A 117 6.26 -1.14 3.20
CA LEU A 117 5.87 -0.65 1.87
C LEU A 117 5.20 0.72 1.97
N TYR A 118 4.32 0.92 2.95
CA TYR A 118 3.64 2.19 3.17
C TYR A 118 4.60 3.29 3.58
N THR A 119 5.49 3.03 4.55
CA THR A 119 6.54 3.97 4.99
C THR A 119 7.43 4.37 3.83
N ARG A 120 7.82 3.41 2.99
CA ARG A 120 8.61 3.66 1.77
C ARG A 120 7.87 4.55 0.77
N LYS A 121 6.58 4.30 0.53
CA LYS A 121 5.73 5.15 -0.33
C LYS A 121 5.63 6.58 0.23
N MET A 122 5.44 6.73 1.54
CA MET A 122 5.39 8.05 2.18
C MET A 122 6.73 8.78 2.06
N PHE A 123 7.84 8.08 2.26
CA PHE A 123 9.16 8.67 2.06
C PHE A 123 9.38 9.15 0.60
N GLN A 124 8.97 8.37 -0.41
CA GLN A 124 9.03 8.81 -1.81
C GLN A 124 8.11 10.01 -2.11
N LEU A 125 6.95 10.07 -1.46
CA LEU A 125 6.06 11.24 -1.54
C LEU A 125 6.76 12.48 -0.97
N LEU A 126 7.42 12.36 0.18
CA LEU A 126 8.16 13.48 0.78
C LEU A 126 9.29 13.97 -0.13
N LEU A 127 10.05 13.03 -0.73
CA LEU A 127 11.14 13.34 -1.67
C LEU A 127 10.67 14.11 -2.92
N SER A 128 9.45 13.82 -3.39
CA SER A 128 8.92 14.40 -4.64
C SER A 128 8.13 15.69 -4.41
N ALA A 129 7.41 15.80 -3.28
CA ALA A 129 6.50 16.92 -3.03
C ALA A 129 7.14 18.08 -2.25
N TYR A 130 8.17 17.83 -1.44
CA TYR A 130 8.71 18.84 -0.52
C TYR A 130 10.15 19.24 -0.88
N SER A 131 10.45 20.53 -0.67
CA SER A 131 11.84 21.03 -0.66
C SER A 131 12.33 21.19 0.78
N THR A 132 11.43 21.63 1.65
CA THR A 132 11.59 21.70 3.10
C THR A 132 10.33 21.17 3.78
N ILE A 133 10.48 20.53 4.92
CA ILE A 133 9.37 19.97 5.73
C ILE A 133 9.75 20.02 7.21
N SER A 134 8.78 20.15 8.12
CA SER A 134 9.06 20.14 9.56
C SER A 134 9.46 18.73 10.04
N ILE A 135 10.20 18.65 11.15
CA ILE A 135 10.52 17.36 11.79
C ILE A 135 9.24 16.65 12.24
N GLN A 136 8.30 17.40 12.81
CA GLN A 136 7.01 16.88 13.28
C GLN A 136 6.20 16.26 12.14
N ASP A 137 6.03 16.96 11.01
CA ASP A 137 5.29 16.43 9.87
C ASP A 137 5.98 15.19 9.31
N THR A 138 7.31 15.20 9.22
CA THR A 138 8.09 14.04 8.75
C THR A 138 7.87 12.83 9.65
N ALA A 139 7.86 13.02 10.97
CA ALA A 139 7.56 11.97 11.93
C ALA A 139 6.15 11.41 11.74
N LEU A 140 5.14 12.28 11.51
CA LEU A 140 3.76 11.87 11.22
C LEU A 140 3.65 11.05 9.92
N PHE A 141 4.30 11.49 8.83
CA PHE A 141 4.27 10.77 7.55
C PHE A 141 4.96 9.41 7.61
N LEU A 142 6.10 9.34 8.32
CA LEU A 142 6.86 8.09 8.47
C LEU A 142 6.30 7.18 9.56
N GLY A 143 5.43 7.69 10.44
CA GLY A 143 4.86 6.94 11.54
C GLY A 143 5.86 6.61 12.65
N MET A 144 6.91 7.40 12.79
CA MET A 144 8.00 7.21 13.75
C MET A 144 7.99 8.36 14.77
N ASN A 145 8.77 8.25 15.85
CA ASN A 145 9.00 9.41 16.71
C ASN A 145 9.92 10.42 15.99
N GLU A 146 9.99 11.66 16.52
CA GLU A 146 10.78 12.73 15.90
C GLU A 146 12.28 12.41 15.84
N GLU A 147 12.82 11.71 16.85
CA GLU A 147 14.24 11.35 16.91
C GLU A 147 14.61 10.31 15.85
N ASP A 148 13.83 9.23 15.74
CA ASP A 148 13.97 8.16 14.77
C ASP A 148 13.75 8.67 13.35
N ALA A 149 12.74 9.53 13.14
CA ALA A 149 12.49 10.17 11.86
C ALA A 149 13.69 11.03 11.44
N THR A 150 14.24 11.83 12.35
CA THR A 150 15.44 12.66 12.10
C THR A 150 16.65 11.79 11.76
N ASN A 151 16.88 10.73 12.54
CA ASN A 151 17.98 9.79 12.29
C ASN A 151 17.83 9.10 10.92
N TYR A 152 16.61 8.69 10.57
CA TYR A 152 16.31 8.05 9.30
C TYR A 152 16.59 8.99 8.12
N VAL A 153 16.09 10.23 8.14
CA VAL A 153 16.31 11.17 7.02
C VAL A 153 17.75 11.65 6.91
N LEU A 154 18.48 11.76 8.02
CA LEU A 154 19.91 12.08 8.02
C LEU A 154 20.73 10.98 7.33
N GLN A 155 20.41 9.70 7.57
CA GLN A 155 21.03 8.58 6.85
C GLN A 155 20.75 8.62 5.33
N GLN A 156 19.61 9.20 4.94
CA GLN A 156 19.22 9.40 3.53
C GLN A 156 19.83 10.69 2.92
N GLY A 157 20.66 11.41 3.68
CA GLY A 157 21.41 12.58 3.21
C GLY A 157 20.60 13.88 3.18
N TRP A 158 19.54 13.98 4.00
CA TRP A 158 18.85 15.25 4.25
C TRP A 158 19.61 16.07 5.28
N THR A 159 19.33 17.37 5.36
CA THR A 159 19.96 18.26 6.36
C THR A 159 18.92 18.85 7.30
N VAL A 160 19.24 18.86 8.59
CA VAL A 160 18.41 19.46 9.65
C VAL A 160 18.87 20.90 9.90
N ASP A 161 17.94 21.85 9.92
CA ASP A 161 18.16 23.16 10.52
C ASP A 161 17.58 23.17 11.94
N HIS A 162 18.46 23.10 12.93
CA HIS A 162 18.08 23.07 14.35
C HIS A 162 17.41 24.37 14.82
N ALA A 163 17.65 25.51 14.16
CA ALA A 163 17.07 26.78 14.54
C ALA A 163 15.59 26.89 14.15
N SER A 164 15.22 26.32 13.00
CA SER A 164 13.84 26.34 12.49
C SER A 164 13.09 25.02 12.68
N GLN A 165 13.75 23.95 13.15
CA GLN A 165 13.19 22.59 13.23
C GLN A 165 12.68 22.08 11.87
N MET A 166 13.38 22.49 10.80
CA MET A 166 13.05 22.14 9.42
C MET A 166 14.10 21.20 8.83
N LEU A 167 13.62 20.27 8.01
CA LEU A 167 14.41 19.36 7.21
C LEU A 167 14.48 19.88 5.78
N THR A 168 15.67 19.92 5.20
CA THR A 168 15.86 20.16 3.76
C THR A 168 15.96 18.83 3.04
N VAL A 169 15.01 18.61 2.14
CA VAL A 169 14.87 17.38 1.38
C VAL A 169 15.90 17.36 0.25
N LYS A 170 16.70 16.29 0.19
CA LYS A 170 17.59 16.06 -0.95
C LYS A 170 16.75 15.59 -2.14
N LYS A 171 16.35 16.54 -3.00
CA LYS A 171 15.61 16.23 -4.23
C LYS A 171 16.38 15.23 -5.09
N GLN A 172 15.66 14.21 -5.57
CA GLN A 172 16.20 13.36 -6.62
C GLN A 172 16.40 14.23 -7.88
N PRO A 173 17.53 14.08 -8.59
CA PRO A 173 17.74 14.80 -9.84
C PRO A 173 16.62 14.42 -10.80
N ILE A 174 15.84 15.41 -11.23
CA ILE A 174 14.83 15.23 -12.26
C ILE A 174 15.60 14.88 -13.52
N VAL A 175 15.50 13.63 -13.98
CA VAL A 175 15.94 13.26 -15.32
C VAL A 175 14.92 13.85 -16.27
N THR A 176 15.09 15.14 -16.60
CA THR A 176 14.38 15.73 -17.71
C THR A 176 14.90 15.01 -18.96
N GLU A 177 14.15 14.03 -19.46
CA GLU A 177 14.42 13.46 -20.79
C GLU A 177 14.24 14.57 -21.83
N GLN A 178 15.30 15.33 -22.05
CA GLN A 178 15.41 16.32 -23.11
C GLN A 178 15.83 15.70 -24.45
N LYS A 179 15.84 14.36 -24.56
CA LYS A 179 16.06 13.70 -25.85
C LYS A 179 14.72 13.30 -26.43
N LEU A 180 14.34 13.96 -27.52
CA LEU A 180 13.31 13.48 -28.44
C LEU A 180 13.66 12.05 -28.85
N ASP A 181 12.95 11.09 -28.27
CA ASP A 181 13.06 9.69 -28.64
C ASP A 181 12.73 9.53 -30.14
N PRO A 182 13.64 8.98 -30.96
CA PRO A 182 13.39 8.76 -32.40
C PRO A 182 12.13 7.92 -32.67
N SER A 183 11.67 7.11 -31.71
CA SER A 183 10.40 6.38 -31.81
C SER A 183 9.19 7.32 -31.91
N LYS A 184 9.25 8.53 -31.30
CA LYS A 184 8.19 9.55 -31.40
C LYS A 184 8.15 10.18 -32.78
N LEU A 185 9.30 10.33 -33.45
CA LEU A 185 9.37 10.81 -34.84
C LEU A 185 8.81 9.76 -35.80
N GLN A 186 9.12 8.48 -35.59
CA GLN A 186 8.56 7.40 -36.40
C GLN A 186 7.02 7.34 -36.28
N ARG A 187 6.47 7.48 -35.06
CA ARG A 187 5.02 7.55 -34.84
C ARG A 187 4.36 8.75 -35.52
N LEU A 188 5.01 9.92 -35.51
CA LEU A 188 4.49 11.09 -36.24
C LEU A 188 4.44 10.83 -37.74
N THR A 189 5.45 10.18 -38.31
CA THR A 189 5.46 9.77 -39.71
C THR A 189 4.34 8.78 -40.02
N GLU A 190 4.11 7.79 -39.15
CA GLU A 190 3.00 6.83 -39.29
C GLU A 190 1.63 7.51 -39.21
N TYR A 191 1.46 8.49 -38.32
CA TYR A 191 0.21 9.27 -38.23
C TYR A 191 -0.05 10.11 -39.48
N VAL A 192 0.98 10.76 -40.04
CA VAL A 192 0.85 11.53 -41.28
C VAL A 192 0.47 10.59 -42.43
N PHE A 193 1.15 9.45 -42.55
CA PHE A 193 0.85 8.45 -43.58
C PHE A 193 -0.59 7.93 -43.48
N HIS A 194 -1.09 7.71 -42.27
CA HIS A 194 -2.46 7.22 -42.04
C HIS A 194 -3.55 8.27 -42.32
N LEU A 195 -3.23 9.57 -42.25
CA LEU A 195 -4.18 10.66 -42.52
C LEU A 195 -4.19 11.10 -44.00
N GLU A 196 -3.14 10.74 -44.75
CA GLU A 196 -3.02 11.03 -46.19
C GLU A 196 -3.69 9.97 -47.09
N HIS A 197 -4.10 8.83 -46.55
CA HIS A 197 -4.90 7.79 -47.24
C HIS A 197 -6.33 7.74 -46.68
#